data_AF-A0A948FP63-F1
#
_entry.id   AF-A0A948FP63-F1
#
_cell.length_a   1.000
_cell.length_b   1.000
_cell.length_c   1.000
_cell.angle_alpha   90.00
_cell.angle_beta   90.00
_cell.angle_gamma   90.00
#
_symmetry.space_group_name_H-M   'P 1'
#
loop_
_entity.id
_entity.type
_entity.pdbx_description
1 polymer ?
#
loop_
_entity_poly.entity_id
_entity_poly.type
_entity_poly.pdbx_seq_one_letter_code
_entity_poly.pdbx_strand_id
1 'polypeptide(L)'
;ALLVVNSTDGTLFRVPTKGKLAGFAVEADLGGQSLTNGDGMLLQGRRLYVVRNRLDKVVQLKLDKRGTSGKRVATIRSATFDVPTTIAARRGRLFLPNARFGTEPQSDSAYDVSVVKKN
;
A
#
# COMPACT_ATOMS: atom_id res chain seq x y z
N ALA A 1 16.28 -4.63 2.81
CA ALA A 1 15.16 -5.54 3.12
C ALA A 1 14.01 -5.17 2.20
N LEU A 2 13.27 -6.18 1.74
CA LEU A 2 12.03 -6.00 1.00
C LEU A 2 10.87 -5.97 2.00
N LEU A 3 9.84 -5.16 1.74
CA LEU A 3 8.58 -5.21 2.48
C LEU A 3 7.54 -5.89 1.59
N VAL A 4 6.79 -6.81 2.17
CA VAL A 4 5.77 -7.61 1.47
C VAL A 4 4.50 -7.56 2.32
N VAL A 5 3.36 -7.36 1.69
CA VAL A 5 2.06 -7.43 2.36
C VAL A 5 1.37 -8.73 1.98
N ASN A 6 0.79 -9.42 2.96
CA ASN A 6 -0.16 -10.48 2.68
C ASN A 6 -1.55 -9.84 2.56
N SER A 7 -2.13 -9.90 1.37
CA SER A 7 -3.42 -9.27 1.07
C SER A 7 -4.59 -9.91 1.84
N THR A 8 -4.48 -11.19 2.20
CA THR A 8 -5.56 -11.97 2.81
C THR A 8 -5.71 -11.66 4.30
N ASP A 9 -4.63 -11.81 5.07
CA ASP A 9 -4.65 -11.55 6.53
C ASP A 9 -4.25 -10.10 6.89
N GLY A 10 -3.62 -9.38 5.97
CA GLY A 10 -3.21 -8.00 6.15
C GLY A 10 -1.91 -7.82 6.92
N THR A 11 -1.10 -8.87 7.05
CA THR A 11 0.19 -8.81 7.71
C THR A 11 1.21 -8.10 6.83
N LEU A 12 2.02 -7.23 7.44
CA LEU A 12 3.22 -6.68 6.79
C LEU A 12 4.41 -7.54 7.18
N PHE A 13 5.11 -8.07 6.19
CA PHE A 13 6.37 -8.77 6.38
C PHE A 13 7.55 -7.90 5.94
N ARG A 14 8.64 -8.07 6.67
CA ARG A 14 9.97 -7.63 6.29
C ARG A 14 10.80 -8.85 5.90
N VAL A 15 11.38 -8.82 4.71
CA VAL A 15 12.31 -9.83 4.22
C VAL A 15 13.73 -9.23 4.22
N PRO A 16 14.59 -9.57 5.20
CA PRO A 16 15.99 -9.15 5.20
C PRO A 16 16.71 -9.68 3.95
N THR A 17 17.66 -8.91 3.41
CA THR A 17 18.49 -9.33 2.26
C THR A 17 19.88 -9.80 2.68
N LYS A 18 20.21 -9.75 3.98
CA LYS A 18 21.50 -10.11 4.57
C LYS A 18 21.30 -10.65 5.98
N GLY A 19 22.29 -11.40 6.48
CA GLY A 19 22.31 -11.97 7.82
C GLY A 19 21.54 -13.30 7.94
N LYS A 20 21.43 -13.84 9.15
CA LYS A 20 20.85 -15.17 9.42
C LYS A 20 19.40 -15.33 8.94
N LEU A 21 18.64 -14.24 8.93
CA LEU A 21 17.24 -14.22 8.48
C LEU A 21 17.09 -13.76 7.02
N ALA A 22 18.17 -13.72 6.23
CA ALA A 22 18.09 -13.35 4.83
C ALA A 22 17.11 -14.26 4.06
N GLY A 23 16.20 -13.67 3.31
CA GLY A 23 15.19 -14.40 2.53
C GLY A 23 13.96 -14.86 3.33
N PHE A 24 14.01 -14.84 4.67
CA PHE A 24 12.86 -15.21 5.49
C PHE A 24 11.91 -14.03 5.69
N ALA A 25 10.60 -14.29 5.55
CA ALA A 25 9.58 -13.33 5.91
C ALA A 25 9.44 -13.26 7.43
N VAL A 26 9.69 -12.08 8.00
CA VAL A 26 9.52 -11.80 9.43
C VAL A 26 8.44 -10.75 9.57
N GLU A 27 7.43 -11.01 10.40
CA GLU A 27 6.35 -10.05 10.63
C GLU A 27 6.92 -8.72 11.16
N ALA A 28 6.39 -7.62 10.63
CA ALA A 28 6.62 -6.29 11.16
C ALA A 28 5.45 -5.93 12.08
N ASP A 29 5.77 -5.58 13.33
CA ASP A 29 4.75 -5.24 14.33
C ASP A 29 4.07 -3.91 14.00
N LEU A 30 2.79 -3.97 13.64
CA LEU A 30 1.95 -2.80 13.36
C LEU A 30 0.99 -2.46 14.51
N GLY A 31 1.14 -3.08 15.68
CA GLY A 31 0.26 -2.87 16.84
C GLY A 31 -1.20 -3.24 16.56
N GLY A 32 -1.42 -4.38 15.90
CA GLY A 32 -2.75 -4.87 15.53
C GLY A 32 -3.39 -4.18 14.31
N GLN A 33 -2.71 -3.24 13.66
CA GLN A 33 -3.21 -2.62 12.43
C GLN A 33 -3.12 -3.60 11.25
N SER A 34 -4.29 -4.07 10.78
CA SER A 34 -4.37 -4.90 9.58
C SER A 34 -4.31 -4.08 8.28
N LEU A 35 -3.65 -4.67 7.28
CA LEU A 35 -3.56 -4.21 5.90
C LEU A 35 -4.31 -5.13 4.91
N THR A 36 -5.40 -5.80 5.32
CA THR A 36 -6.16 -6.66 4.39
C THR A 36 -6.57 -5.91 3.12
N ASN A 37 -6.66 -6.63 2.00
CA ASN A 37 -6.80 -6.08 0.66
C ASN A 37 -5.61 -5.18 0.26
N GLY A 38 -4.47 -5.32 0.93
CA GLY A 38 -3.23 -4.66 0.58
C GLY A 38 -2.76 -5.09 -0.80
N ASP A 39 -2.43 -4.13 -1.64
CA ASP A 39 -1.98 -4.34 -3.01
C ASP A 39 -0.64 -3.60 -3.20
N GLY A 40 -0.57 -2.62 -4.09
CA GLY A 40 0.63 -1.82 -4.29
C GLY A 40 1.06 -1.03 -3.06
N MET A 41 2.38 -0.93 -2.93
CA MET A 41 3.04 -0.25 -1.82
C MET A 41 4.09 0.73 -2.32
N LEU A 42 4.23 1.85 -1.62
CA LEU A 42 5.27 2.84 -1.86
C LEU A 42 5.94 3.23 -0.55
N LEU A 43 7.24 2.97 -0.44
CA LEU A 43 8.05 3.43 0.67
C LEU A 43 8.81 4.71 0.28
N GLN A 44 8.62 5.79 1.05
CA GLN A 44 9.41 7.02 0.94
C GLN A 44 10.04 7.37 2.29
N GLY A 45 11.35 7.17 2.39
CA GLY A 45 12.06 7.24 3.67
C GLY A 45 11.51 6.21 4.65
N ARG A 46 10.77 6.66 5.67
CA ARG A 46 10.09 5.81 6.65
C ARG A 46 8.56 5.85 6.57
N ARG A 47 8.01 6.48 5.54
CA ARG A 47 6.57 6.54 5.30
C ARG A 47 6.22 5.48 4.27
N LEU A 48 5.51 4.44 4.69
CA LEU A 48 4.98 3.40 3.81
C LEU A 48 3.52 3.73 3.50
N TYR A 49 3.21 3.86 2.22
CA TYR A 49 1.84 3.94 1.73
C TYR A 49 1.44 2.55 1.23
N VAL A 50 0.32 2.03 1.73
CA VAL A 50 -0.22 0.73 1.34
C VAL A 50 -1.60 0.99 0.76
N VAL A 51 -1.78 0.69 -0.53
CA VAL A 51 -3.08 0.75 -1.17
C VAL A 51 -3.90 -0.44 -0.70
N ARG A 52 -5.14 -0.19 -0.27
CA ARG A 52 -6.10 -1.23 0.10
C ARG A 52 -7.23 -1.23 -0.93
N ASN A 53 -7.06 -2.00 -1.99
CA ASN A 53 -7.78 -1.86 -3.26
C ASN A 53 -9.31 -1.96 -3.10
N ARG A 54 -9.82 -3.10 -2.61
CA ARG A 54 -11.26 -3.35 -2.38
C ARG A 54 -11.88 -2.50 -1.26
N LEU A 55 -11.09 -1.64 -0.63
CA LEU A 55 -11.53 -0.76 0.45
C LEU A 55 -11.34 0.73 0.10
N ASP A 56 -10.97 1.03 -1.15
CA ASP A 56 -10.82 2.37 -1.72
C ASP A 56 -10.12 3.33 -0.76
N LYS A 57 -8.95 2.93 -0.27
CA LYS A 57 -8.16 3.75 0.63
C LYS A 57 -6.67 3.44 0.55
N VAL A 58 -5.87 4.42 0.94
CA VAL A 58 -4.43 4.25 1.16
C VAL A 58 -4.16 4.41 2.65
N VAL A 59 -3.52 3.42 3.26
CA VAL A 59 -3.04 3.51 4.65
C VAL A 59 -1.60 4.02 4.63
N GLN A 60 -1.33 5.08 5.37
CA GLN A 60 0.02 5.59 5.57
C GLN A 60 0.53 5.14 6.93
N LEU A 61 1.64 4.41 6.93
CA LEU A 61 2.36 3.96 8.12
C LEU A 61 3.66 4.76 8.25
N LYS A 62 4.05 5.07 9.48
CA LYS A 62 5.41 5.49 9.82
C LYS A 62 6.13 4.28 10.42
N LEU A 63 7.13 3.79 9.69
CA LEU A 63 7.96 2.68 10.12
C LEU A 63 9.11 3.16 11.02
N ASP A 64 9.64 2.24 11.82
CA ASP A 64 10.92 2.42 12.49
C ASP A 64 12.08 2.42 11.47
N LYS A 65 13.32 2.59 11.95
CA LYS A 65 14.49 2.65 11.04
C LYS A 65 14.73 1.32 10.33
N ARG A 66 14.37 0.20 10.96
CA ARG A 66 14.65 -1.13 10.43
C ARG A 66 13.50 -1.68 9.59
N GLY A 67 12.30 -1.12 9.69
CA GLY A 67 11.07 -1.67 9.09
C GLY A 67 10.55 -2.89 9.84
N THR A 68 10.92 -3.06 11.10
CA THR A 68 10.48 -4.15 11.98
C THR A 68 9.22 -3.79 12.76
N SER A 69 8.89 -2.50 12.84
CA SER A 69 7.63 -2.05 13.40
C SER A 69 7.14 -0.77 12.74
N GLY A 70 5.87 -0.45 12.94
CA GLY A 70 5.27 0.75 12.40
C GLY A 70 3.96 1.11 13.06
N LYS A 71 3.50 2.34 12.79
CA LYS A 71 2.17 2.79 13.23
C LYS A 71 1.47 3.55 12.13
N ARG A 72 0.15 3.42 12.06
CA ARG A 72 -0.68 4.24 11.17
C ARG A 72 -0.57 5.71 11.57
N VAL A 73 -0.32 6.56 10.58
CA VAL A 73 -0.28 8.02 10.75
C VAL A 73 -1.36 8.74 9.95
N ALA A 74 -1.88 8.14 8.88
CA ALA A 74 -3.03 8.66 8.15
C ALA A 74 -3.75 7.56 7.36
N THR A 75 -4.97 7.87 6.95
CA THR A 75 -5.72 7.12 5.92
C THR A 75 -6.16 8.12 4.87
N ILE A 76 -5.82 7.88 3.61
CA ILE A 76 -6.21 8.71 2.48
C ILE A 76 -7.39 8.05 1.79
N ARG A 77 -8.42 8.83 1.51
CA ARG A 77 -9.59 8.45 0.72
C ARG A 77 -9.81 9.49 -0.38
N SER A 78 -10.44 9.07 -1.46
CA SER A 78 -10.86 9.95 -2.55
C SER A 78 -12.16 9.41 -3.13
N ALA A 79 -13.06 10.30 -3.54
CA ALA A 79 -14.25 9.91 -4.31
C ALA A 79 -13.90 9.37 -5.71
N THR A 80 -12.65 9.56 -6.16
CA THR A 80 -12.17 9.08 -7.46
C THR A 80 -11.60 7.65 -7.40
N PHE A 81 -11.42 7.08 -6.20
CA PHE A 81 -10.92 5.71 -6.08
C PHE A 81 -12.00 4.72 -6.55
N ASP A 82 -11.59 3.82 -7.45
CA ASP A 82 -12.40 2.74 -7.99
C ASP A 82 -11.51 1.49 -8.12
N VAL A 83 -11.33 0.81 -6.98
CA VAL A 83 -10.39 -0.30 -6.82
C VAL A 83 -8.96 0.11 -7.22
N PRO A 84 -8.33 1.07 -6.50
CA PRO A 84 -6.96 1.47 -6.77
C PRO A 84 -6.01 0.32 -6.44
N THR A 85 -5.10 -0.06 -7.33
CA THR A 85 -4.26 -1.26 -7.14
C THR A 85 -2.79 -0.97 -6.93
N THR A 86 -2.23 0.10 -7.50
CA THR A 86 -0.83 0.48 -7.29
C THR A 86 -0.66 1.95 -6.95
N ILE A 87 0.53 2.36 -6.56
CA ILE A 87 0.82 3.73 -6.14
C ILE A 87 2.21 4.18 -6.57
N ALA A 88 2.25 5.35 -7.21
CA ALA A 88 3.47 6.09 -7.50
C ALA A 88 3.38 7.50 -6.92
N ALA A 89 4.53 8.17 -6.74
CA ALA A 89 4.57 9.54 -6.25
C ALA A 89 5.46 10.43 -7.11
N ARG A 90 4.98 11.64 -7.38
CA ARG A 90 5.75 12.69 -8.06
C ARG A 90 5.26 14.07 -7.62
N ARG A 91 6.20 15.01 -7.40
CA ARG A 91 5.91 16.43 -7.10
C ARG A 91 4.80 16.63 -6.05
N GLY A 92 4.88 15.92 -4.92
CA GLY A 92 3.93 16.06 -3.82
C GLY A 92 2.54 15.44 -4.04
N ARG A 93 2.37 14.64 -5.09
CA ARG A 93 1.12 13.91 -5.38
C ARG A 93 1.35 12.41 -5.42
N LEU A 94 0.29 11.66 -5.12
CA LEU A 94 0.20 10.22 -5.29
C LEU A 94 -0.71 9.93 -6.49
N PHE A 95 -0.32 8.94 -7.29
CA PHE A 95 -0.99 8.51 -8.51
C PHE A 95 -1.36 7.05 -8.35
N LEU A 96 -2.64 6.73 -8.51
CA LEU A 96 -3.20 5.41 -8.26
C LEU A 96 -4.08 4.99 -9.44
N PRO A 97 -3.60 4.10 -10.32
CA PRO A 97 -4.43 3.49 -11.35
C PRO A 97 -5.61 2.76 -10.73
N ASN A 98 -6.81 2.99 -11.27
CA ASN A 98 -8.03 2.30 -10.87
C ASN A 98 -8.21 1.07 -11.75
N ALA A 99 -8.20 -0.12 -11.14
CA ALA A 99 -8.33 -1.37 -11.88
C ALA A 99 -9.78 -1.76 -12.17
N ARG A 100 -10.75 -1.20 -11.43
CA ARG A 100 -12.19 -1.44 -11.60
C ARG A 100 -12.56 -2.92 -11.61
N PHE A 101 -11.81 -3.76 -10.88
CA PHE A 101 -11.97 -5.22 -10.92
C PHE A 101 -13.41 -5.66 -10.60
N GLY A 102 -13.99 -6.51 -11.44
CA GLY A 102 -15.38 -6.95 -11.33
C GLY A 102 -16.37 -6.06 -12.09
N THR A 103 -15.88 -5.04 -12.79
CA THR A 103 -16.67 -4.28 -13.77
C THR A 103 -16.48 -4.90 -15.16
N GLU A 104 -17.57 -5.25 -15.83
CA GLU A 104 -17.51 -5.74 -17.22
C GLU A 104 -17.13 -4.60 -18.17
N PRO A 105 -16.01 -4.69 -18.91
CA PRO A 105 -15.59 -3.63 -19.81
C PRO A 105 -16.56 -3.49 -20.99
N GLN A 106 -16.98 -2.26 -21.26
CA GLN A 106 -17.70 -1.83 -22.46
C GLN A 106 -16.73 -1.17 -23.44
N SER A 107 -17.15 -1.03 -24.71
CA SER A 107 -16.31 -0.39 -25.75
C SER A 107 -15.96 1.06 -25.45
N ASP A 108 -16.76 1.75 -24.64
CA ASP A 108 -16.58 3.13 -24.20
C ASP A 108 -16.08 3.24 -22.74
N SER A 109 -15.63 2.14 -22.14
CA SER A 109 -15.13 2.16 -20.76
C SER A 109 -13.93 3.07 -20.60
N ALA A 110 -14.11 4.12 -19.80
CA ALA A 110 -13.02 4.99 -19.38
C ALA A 110 -12.14 4.31 -18.33
N TYR A 111 -10.83 4.49 -18.49
CA TYR A 111 -9.80 4.10 -17.54
C TYR A 111 -9.03 5.33 -17.10
N ASP A 112 -8.73 5.40 -15.82
CA ASP A 112 -8.17 6.60 -15.22
C ASP A 112 -7.12 6.30 -14.14
N VAL A 113 -6.52 7.38 -13.67
CA VAL A 113 -5.59 7.39 -12.55
C VAL A 113 -6.10 8.42 -11.56
N SER A 114 -6.41 7.95 -10.36
CA SER A 114 -6.69 8.84 -9.24
C SER A 114 -5.44 9.59 -8.83
N VAL A 115 -5.59 10.90 -8.61
CA VAL A 115 -4.50 11.79 -8.17
C VAL A 115 -4.89 12.48 -6.88
N VAL A 116 -4.11 12.24 -5.82
CA VAL A 116 -4.33 12.83 -4.49
C VAL A 116 -3.08 13.52 -3.97
N LYS A 117 -3.25 14.47 -3.04
CA LYS A 117 -2.10 15.10 -2.36
C LYS A 117 -1.38 14.09 -1.49
N LYS A 118 -0.05 14.19 -1.45
CA LYS A 118 0.77 13.41 -0.52
C LYS A 118 0.77 14.10 0.85
N ASN A 119 0.09 13.50 1.83
CA ASN A 119 0.12 13.92 3.23
C ASN A 119 1.46 13.64 3.91
#